data_AF-W1PZT8-F1
#
_entry.id   AF-W1PZT8-F1
#
_cell.length_a   1.000
_cell.length_b   1.000
_cell.length_c   1.000
_cell.angle_alpha   90.00
_cell.angle_beta   90.00
_cell.angle_gamma   90.00
#
_symmetry.space_group_name_H-M   'P 1'
#
loop_
_entity.id
_entity.type
_entity.pdbx_description
1 polymer ?
#
loop_
_entity_poly.entity_id
_entity_poly.type
_entity_poly.pdbx_seq_one_letter_code
_entity_poly.pdbx_strand_id
1 'polypeptide(L)'
;MEDSIKHSCMRLDLGSKDGVFYIMGTWLPSRFSLSITDGLRTWTCNASEEEVENRANQWDQLVSEYLETAEHYLGFQQPGSVYAFTPAGDENRRLSWAYEKQGTKLEWRWKCEKSSDDKKVTASILDFLMEANTRLSDEVVRNTRSFERMKVEAEKCLAQSERFNIDKAEFESAAYAKFVAVLNSKKMKLRDLRDRLSKTEHPHPGKLAQDEDDSSEKTQAFNGESDKSENSKAP
;
A
#
# COMPACT_ATOMS: atom_id res chain seq x y z
N MET A 1 16.62 5.91 18.56
CA MET A 1 15.54 6.65 17.91
C MET A 1 16.16 7.97 17.50
N GLU A 2 16.37 8.19 16.21
CA GLU A 2 16.83 9.50 15.74
C GLU A 2 15.71 10.51 16.03
N ASP A 3 16.03 11.55 16.80
CA ASP A 3 15.21 12.75 16.96
C ASP A 3 15.15 13.45 15.59
N SER A 4 14.36 12.89 14.66
CA SER A 4 14.25 13.46 13.32
C SER A 4 13.41 14.72 13.38
N ILE A 5 14.05 15.86 13.17
CA ILE A 5 13.37 17.13 12.94
C ILE A 5 12.49 16.95 11.70
N LYS A 6 11.20 17.22 11.83
CA LYS A 6 10.27 17.23 10.70
C LYS A 6 9.97 18.66 10.30
N HIS A 7 9.65 18.84 9.03
CA HIS A 7 9.23 20.12 8.49
C HIS A 7 7.91 19.97 7.74
N SER A 8 7.05 20.97 7.86
CA SER A 8 5.83 21.06 7.07
C SER A 8 5.69 22.46 6.48
N CYS A 9 4.96 22.59 5.38
CA CYS A 9 4.57 23.90 4.89
C CYS A 9 3.15 23.86 4.32
N MET A 10 2.28 24.68 4.89
CA MET A 10 0.87 24.77 4.51
C MET A 10 0.58 26.13 3.89
N ARG A 11 -0.16 26.12 2.78
CA ARG A 11 -0.87 27.29 2.26
C ARG A 11 -2.23 27.37 2.95
N LEU A 12 -2.36 28.29 3.89
CA LEU A 12 -3.61 28.56 4.61
C LEU A 12 -4.44 29.57 3.84
N ASP A 13 -5.60 29.14 3.34
CA ASP A 13 -6.58 30.01 2.70
C ASP A 13 -7.69 30.36 3.69
N LEU A 14 -7.77 31.65 4.07
CA LEU A 14 -8.83 32.17 4.93
C LEU A 14 -9.95 32.85 4.13
N GLY A 15 -9.95 32.70 2.80
CA GLY A 15 -10.93 33.30 1.91
C GLY A 15 -10.61 34.76 1.55
N SER A 16 -11.48 35.33 0.69
CA SER A 16 -11.21 36.57 -0.04
C SER A 16 -10.98 37.82 0.82
N LYS A 17 -11.44 37.81 2.08
CA LYS A 17 -11.34 38.97 2.98
C LYS A 17 -10.09 38.93 3.86
N ASP A 18 -9.65 37.74 4.24
CA ASP A 18 -8.56 37.54 5.20
C ASP A 18 -7.24 37.16 4.53
N GLY A 19 -7.28 36.76 3.25
CA GLY A 19 -6.12 36.51 2.42
C GLY A 19 -5.54 35.10 2.59
N VAL A 20 -4.35 34.92 2.00
CA VAL A 20 -3.62 33.65 2.01
C VAL A 20 -2.34 33.82 2.81
N PHE A 21 -2.06 32.86 3.68
CA PHE A 21 -0.84 32.80 4.48
C PHE A 21 -0.08 31.51 4.18
N TYR A 22 1.24 31.57 4.20
CA TYR A 22 2.10 30.39 4.14
C TYR A 22 2.69 30.16 5.52
N ILE A 23 2.52 28.95 6.05
CA ILE A 23 2.97 28.54 7.37
C ILE A 23 4.00 27.44 7.20
N MET A 24 5.26 27.71 7.53
CA MET A 24 6.29 26.68 7.67
C MET A 24 6.38 26.25 9.13
N GLY A 25 6.21 24.96 9.41
CA GLY A 25 6.42 24.38 10.73
C GLY A 25 7.73 23.60 10.78
N THR A 26 8.47 23.76 11.88
CA THR A 26 9.60 22.90 12.26
C THR A 26 9.22 22.19 13.55
N TRP A 27 9.15 20.87 13.48
CA TRP A 27 8.62 20.01 14.53
C TRP A 27 9.75 19.19 15.13
N LEU A 28 9.93 19.35 16.44
CA LEU A 28 10.84 18.54 17.26
C LEU A 28 10.01 17.69 18.24
N PRO A 29 10.60 16.65 18.86
CA PRO A 29 9.84 15.73 19.71
C PRO A 29 9.08 16.36 20.89
N SER A 30 9.56 17.49 21.41
CA SER A 30 8.97 18.19 22.55
C SER A 30 8.68 19.68 22.33
N ARG A 31 8.97 20.22 21.14
CA ARG A 31 8.82 21.65 20.83
C ARG A 31 8.57 21.89 19.35
N PHE A 32 8.14 23.09 19.00
CA PHE A 32 8.00 23.47 17.58
C PHE A 32 8.30 24.96 17.35
N SER A 33 8.62 25.31 16.12
CA SER A 33 8.64 26.69 15.65
C SER A 33 7.85 26.85 14.37
N LEU A 34 7.11 27.94 14.26
CA LEU A 34 6.34 28.30 13.08
C LEU A 34 6.88 29.61 12.51
N SER A 35 7.00 29.66 11.19
CA SER A 35 7.28 30.86 10.41
C SER A 35 6.11 31.09 9.46
N ILE A 36 5.48 32.26 9.55
CA ILE A 36 4.25 32.59 8.83
C ILE A 36 4.50 33.82 7.96
N THR A 37 4.05 33.83 6.72
CA THR A 37 4.15 34.99 5.81
C THR A 37 2.85 35.18 5.01
N ASP A 38 2.45 36.44 4.81
CA ASP A 38 1.45 36.84 3.80
C ASP A 38 2.10 37.27 2.47
N GLY A 39 3.42 37.13 2.37
CA GLY A 39 4.25 37.59 1.25
C GLY A 39 4.84 38.99 1.43
N LEU A 40 4.31 39.79 2.37
CA LEU A 40 4.82 41.12 2.69
C LEU A 40 5.34 41.21 4.13
N ARG A 41 4.58 40.67 5.07
CA ARG A 41 4.84 40.65 6.50
C ARG A 41 4.98 39.22 6.99
N THR A 42 5.80 39.06 8.01
CA THR A 42 6.05 37.77 8.63
C THR A 42 5.83 37.79 10.13
N TRP A 43 5.51 36.59 10.64
CA TRP A 43 5.33 36.31 12.05
C TRP A 43 6.00 34.99 12.41
N THR A 44 6.51 34.90 13.63
CA THR A 44 7.15 33.69 14.15
C THR A 44 6.52 33.29 15.48
N CYS A 45 6.31 32.00 15.68
CA CYS A 45 5.81 31.44 16.93
C CYS A 45 6.78 30.34 17.36
N ASN A 46 7.52 30.58 18.44
CA ASN A 46 8.44 29.60 19.01
C ASN A 46 7.80 29.03 20.27
N ALA A 47 7.40 27.77 20.21
CA ALA A 47 6.85 27.07 21.36
C ALA A 47 7.96 26.32 22.06
N SER A 48 8.32 26.74 23.27
CA SER A 48 9.31 26.04 24.10
C SER A 48 8.75 24.70 24.61
N GLU A 49 9.64 23.83 25.05
CA GLU A 49 9.28 22.52 25.62
C GLU A 49 8.32 22.65 26.81
N GLU A 50 8.61 23.58 27.72
CA GLU A 50 7.75 23.87 28.88
C GLU A 50 6.36 24.36 28.46
N GLU A 51 6.26 25.24 27.46
CA GLU A 51 4.97 25.74 27.00
C GLU A 51 4.15 24.65 26.29
N VAL A 52 4.79 23.81 25.49
CA VAL A 52 4.13 22.68 24.83
C VAL A 52 3.63 21.67 25.87
N GLU A 53 4.46 21.32 26.84
CA GLU A 53 4.09 20.41 27.94
C GLU A 53 2.91 20.97 28.74
N ASN A 54 2.97 22.24 29.14
CA ASN A 54 1.87 22.91 29.84
C ASN A 54 0.58 22.92 29.01
N ARG A 55 0.65 23.07 27.69
CA ARG A 55 -0.52 23.04 26.80
C ARG A 55 -1.08 21.63 26.60
N ALA A 56 -0.22 20.64 26.45
CA ALA A 56 -0.63 19.24 26.33
C ALA A 56 -1.34 18.79 27.62
N ASN A 57 -0.78 19.15 28.78
CA ASN A 57 -1.36 18.86 30.10
C ASN A 57 -2.73 19.54 30.31
N GLN A 58 -2.95 20.76 29.79
CA GLN A 58 -4.27 21.42 29.85
C GLN A 58 -5.37 20.64 29.12
N TRP A 59 -5.00 19.78 28.18
CA TRP A 59 -5.92 18.97 27.39
C TRP A 59 -5.88 17.48 27.79
N ASP A 60 -5.18 17.14 28.87
CA ASP A 60 -4.92 15.76 29.30
C ASP A 60 -4.35 14.89 28.16
N GLN A 61 -3.45 15.48 27.36
CA GLN A 61 -2.80 14.84 26.21
C GLN A 61 -1.31 14.61 26.47
N LEU A 62 -0.75 13.58 25.83
CA LEU A 62 0.70 13.42 25.75
C LEU A 62 1.29 14.51 24.85
N VAL A 63 2.50 14.98 25.16
CA VAL A 63 3.23 15.97 24.34
C VAL A 63 3.36 15.51 22.89
N SER A 64 3.66 14.23 22.66
CA SER A 64 3.75 13.66 21.32
C SER A 64 2.44 13.74 20.57
N GLU A 65 1.31 13.42 21.22
CA GLU A 65 -0.03 13.47 20.60
C GLU A 65 -0.44 14.92 20.27
N TYR A 66 -0.14 15.85 21.17
CA TYR A 66 -0.39 17.28 20.95
C TYR A 66 0.39 17.80 19.74
N LEU A 67 1.67 17.43 19.62
CA LEU A 67 2.53 17.83 18.52
C LEU A 67 2.17 17.16 17.21
N GLU A 68 1.84 15.86 17.21
CA GLU A 68 1.35 15.15 16.03
C GLU A 68 0.05 15.76 15.51
N THR A 69 -0.86 16.15 16.43
CA THR A 69 -2.08 16.88 16.06
C THR A 69 -1.74 18.23 15.45
N ALA A 70 -0.83 19.01 16.06
CA ALA A 70 -0.42 20.29 15.49
C ALA A 70 0.25 20.13 14.11
N GLU A 71 1.15 19.15 13.96
CA GLU A 71 1.81 18.80 12.70
C GLU A 71 0.79 18.44 11.62
N HIS A 72 -0.21 17.63 11.95
CA HIS A 72 -1.24 17.20 11.03
C HIS A 72 -2.11 18.37 10.52
N TYR A 73 -2.56 19.24 11.44
CA TYR A 73 -3.45 20.36 11.11
C TYR A 73 -2.73 21.56 10.50
N LEU A 74 -1.42 21.70 10.73
CA LEU A 74 -0.60 22.76 10.15
C LEU A 74 0.31 22.29 9.01
N GLY A 75 0.35 20.98 8.72
CA GLY A 75 0.98 20.44 7.53
C GLY A 75 0.04 20.47 6.33
N PHE A 76 -1.24 20.22 6.55
CA PHE A 76 -2.29 20.33 5.53
C PHE A 76 -3.56 20.93 6.13
N GLN A 77 -4.21 21.82 5.39
CA GLN A 77 -5.47 22.42 5.84
C GLN A 77 -6.55 21.34 5.88
N GLN A 78 -7.06 21.04 7.07
CA GLN A 78 -7.99 19.94 7.29
C GLN A 78 -9.42 20.31 6.88
N PRO A 79 -10.12 19.46 6.11
CA PRO A 79 -11.51 19.67 5.77
C PRO A 79 -12.40 19.74 7.03
N GLY A 80 -13.33 20.69 7.07
CA GLY A 80 -14.26 20.84 8.20
C GLY A 80 -13.71 21.60 9.41
N SER A 81 -12.41 21.87 9.45
CA SER A 81 -11.80 22.72 10.48
C SER A 81 -11.91 24.20 10.16
N VAL A 82 -12.14 24.99 11.20
CA VAL A 82 -12.20 26.45 11.11
C VAL A 82 -10.87 27.01 11.56
N TYR A 83 -10.13 27.58 10.62
CA TYR A 83 -8.86 28.25 10.87
C TYR A 83 -9.06 29.77 10.98
N ALA A 84 -8.24 30.42 11.79
CA ALA A 84 -8.23 31.88 11.89
C ALA A 84 -6.82 32.40 12.23
N PHE A 85 -6.48 33.56 11.67
CA PHE A 85 -5.21 34.26 11.93
C PHE A 85 -5.46 35.74 12.25
N THR A 86 -5.94 36.00 13.47
CA THR A 86 -6.50 37.29 13.88
C THR A 86 -5.48 38.18 14.59
N PRO A 87 -5.63 39.52 14.60
CA PRO A 87 -4.78 40.41 15.39
C PRO A 87 -4.76 40.08 16.88
N ALA A 88 -3.61 40.22 17.53
CA ALA A 88 -3.40 39.88 18.95
C ALA A 88 -2.60 40.94 19.74
N GLY A 89 -2.63 42.20 19.28
CA GLY A 89 -1.92 43.34 19.89
C GLY A 89 -0.44 43.44 19.45
N ASP A 90 0.11 44.65 19.45
CA ASP A 90 1.51 44.95 19.08
C ASP A 90 1.97 44.30 17.76
N GLU A 91 1.17 44.42 16.71
CA GLU A 91 1.35 43.78 15.39
C GLU A 91 1.42 42.25 15.38
N ASN A 92 1.32 41.62 16.55
CA ASN A 92 1.26 40.19 16.72
C ASN A 92 -0.09 39.67 16.22
N ARG A 93 -0.09 38.39 15.86
CA ARG A 93 -1.30 37.69 15.44
C ARG A 93 -1.49 36.42 16.25
N ARG A 94 -2.69 35.89 16.25
CA ARG A 94 -3.05 34.63 16.90
C ARG A 94 -3.46 33.64 15.83
N LEU A 95 -2.69 32.57 15.70
CA LEU A 95 -3.04 31.43 14.88
C LEU A 95 -3.94 30.52 15.68
N SER A 96 -5.04 30.09 15.07
CA SER A 96 -5.97 29.16 15.71
C SER A 96 -6.65 28.25 14.71
N TRP A 97 -7.01 27.06 15.17
CA TRP A 97 -7.95 26.20 14.48
C TRP A 97 -8.81 25.41 15.46
N ALA A 98 -10.03 25.08 15.04
CA ALA A 98 -10.91 24.20 15.78
C ALA A 98 -10.90 22.78 15.20
N TYR A 99 -10.93 21.80 16.09
CA TYR A 99 -11.10 20.39 15.74
C TYR A 99 -11.96 19.67 16.78
N GLU A 100 -12.52 18.53 16.40
CA GLU A 100 -13.34 17.70 17.29
C GLU A 100 -12.57 16.46 17.71
N LYS A 101 -12.55 16.18 19.01
CA LYS A 101 -11.95 14.98 19.60
C LYS A 101 -12.93 14.37 20.59
N GLN A 102 -13.35 13.13 20.35
CA GLN A 102 -14.28 12.39 21.23
C GLN A 102 -15.56 13.17 21.57
N GLY A 103 -16.16 13.86 20.59
CA GLY A 103 -17.38 14.66 20.80
C GLY A 103 -17.16 16.03 21.45
N THR A 104 -15.91 16.40 21.74
CA THR A 104 -15.54 17.70 22.30
C THR A 104 -14.87 18.57 21.24
N LYS A 105 -15.38 19.79 21.06
CA LYS A 105 -14.75 20.78 20.18
C LYS A 105 -13.61 21.48 20.91
N LEU A 106 -12.38 21.22 20.49
CA LEU A 106 -11.17 21.86 20.98
C LEU A 106 -10.74 22.96 20.02
N GLU A 107 -10.12 24.01 20.55
CA GLU A 107 -9.57 25.11 19.75
C GLU A 107 -8.11 25.32 20.13
N TRP A 108 -7.22 24.97 19.20
CA TRP A 108 -5.79 25.20 19.33
C TRP A 108 -5.50 26.67 19.04
N ARG A 109 -4.72 27.33 19.89
CA ARG A 109 -4.41 28.76 19.75
C ARG A 109 -2.98 29.07 20.18
N TRP A 110 -2.23 29.75 19.32
CA TRP A 110 -0.90 30.26 19.63
C TRP A 110 -0.72 31.70 19.19
N LYS A 111 -0.04 32.49 20.03
CA LYS A 111 0.36 33.85 19.70
C LYS A 111 1.64 33.79 18.86
N CYS A 112 1.66 34.55 17.79
CA CYS A 112 2.75 34.64 16.84
C CYS A 112 3.23 36.08 16.77
N GLU A 113 4.51 36.26 17.02
CA GLU A 113 5.13 37.57 17.15
C GLU A 113 5.51 38.12 15.78
N LYS A 114 5.34 39.43 15.58
CA LYS A 114 5.81 40.07 14.35
C LYS A 114 7.33 39.89 14.25
N SER A 115 7.80 39.36 13.13
CA SER A 115 9.25 39.19 12.94
C SER A 115 9.91 40.53 12.62
N SER A 116 11.17 40.67 13.06
CA SER A 116 11.99 41.87 12.84
C SER A 116 12.55 41.97 11.41
N ASP A 117 12.68 40.84 10.71
CA ASP A 117 13.21 40.77 9.34
C ASP A 117 12.29 39.94 8.44
N ASP A 118 11.34 40.63 7.82
CA ASP A 118 10.35 40.04 6.92
C ASP A 118 10.96 39.38 5.68
N LYS A 119 12.06 39.95 5.18
CA LYS A 119 12.72 39.46 3.97
C LYS A 119 13.39 38.13 4.25
N LYS A 120 14.10 38.03 5.38
CA LYS A 120 14.79 36.79 5.76
C LYS A 120 13.83 35.65 6.01
N VAL A 121 12.74 35.88 6.75
CA VAL A 121 11.74 34.83 7.03
C VAL A 121 11.04 34.38 5.75
N THR A 122 10.64 35.32 4.89
CA THR A 122 10.00 34.98 3.61
C THR A 122 10.96 34.23 2.69
N ALA A 123 12.22 34.66 2.59
CA ALA A 123 13.24 33.96 1.81
C ALA A 123 13.45 32.53 2.32
N SER A 124 13.54 32.33 3.64
CA SER A 124 13.67 30.99 4.24
C SER A 124 12.48 30.07 3.91
N ILE A 125 11.26 30.60 3.88
CA ILE A 125 10.07 29.83 3.46
C ILE A 125 10.16 29.45 1.99
N LEU A 126 10.57 30.38 1.12
CA LEU A 126 10.74 30.09 -0.31
C LEU A 126 11.87 29.10 -0.57
N ASP A 127 13.01 29.24 0.10
CA ASP A 127 14.16 28.32 -0.02
C ASP A 127 13.74 26.90 0.35
N PHE A 128 13.03 26.72 1.48
CA PHE A 128 12.48 25.43 1.88
C PHE A 128 11.53 24.85 0.82
N LEU A 129 10.61 25.66 0.29
CA LEU A 129 9.66 25.21 -0.73
C LEU A 129 10.37 24.80 -2.03
N MET A 130 11.40 25.56 -2.44
CA MET A 130 12.19 25.28 -3.64
C MET A 130 13.04 24.02 -3.49
N GLU A 131 13.66 23.83 -2.33
CA GLU A 131 14.41 22.61 -2.01
C GLU A 131 13.48 21.38 -1.98
N ALA A 132 12.34 21.49 -1.29
CA ALA A 132 11.34 20.42 -1.24
C ALA A 132 10.80 20.07 -2.63
N ASN A 133 10.52 21.07 -3.48
CA ASN A 133 10.07 20.85 -4.86
C ASN A 133 11.14 20.15 -5.70
N THR A 134 12.39 20.59 -5.62
CA THR A 134 13.51 19.97 -6.33
C THR A 134 13.66 18.50 -5.94
N ARG A 135 13.68 18.20 -4.63
CA ARG A 135 13.77 16.84 -4.11
C ARG A 135 12.59 15.96 -4.56
N LEU A 136 11.37 16.47 -4.45
CA LEU A 136 10.17 15.73 -4.88
C LEU A 136 10.17 15.48 -6.39
N SER A 137 10.61 16.45 -7.19
CA SER A 137 10.74 16.29 -8.65
C SER A 137 11.74 15.19 -9.02
N ASP A 138 12.91 15.16 -8.35
CA ASP A 138 13.91 14.11 -8.54
C ASP A 138 13.36 12.73 -8.14
N GLU A 139 12.64 12.66 -7.02
CA GLU A 139 12.01 11.43 -6.56
C GLU A 139 10.94 10.91 -7.53
N VAL A 140 10.10 11.81 -8.08
CA VAL A 140 9.11 11.46 -9.10
C VAL A 140 9.78 10.87 -10.33
N VAL A 141 10.87 11.50 -10.82
CA VAL A 141 11.62 10.98 -11.97
C VAL A 141 12.23 9.61 -11.67
N ARG A 142 12.85 9.45 -10.50
CA ARG A 142 13.46 8.19 -10.06
C ARG A 142 12.41 7.07 -9.94
N ASN A 143 11.30 7.34 -9.27
CA ASN A 143 10.22 6.36 -9.06
C ASN A 143 9.56 5.99 -10.39
N THR A 144 9.33 6.96 -11.28
CA THR A 144 8.75 6.70 -12.62
C THR A 144 9.66 5.78 -13.45
N ARG A 145 10.98 6.05 -13.48
CA ARG A 145 11.95 5.19 -14.18
C ARG A 145 11.98 3.77 -13.61
N SER A 146 11.91 3.64 -12.29
CA SER A 146 11.88 2.33 -11.62
C SER A 146 10.59 1.57 -11.95
N PHE A 147 9.45 2.26 -11.93
CA PHE A 147 8.15 1.69 -12.27
C PHE A 147 8.13 1.16 -13.71
N GLU A 148 8.59 1.95 -14.68
CA GLU A 148 8.64 1.51 -16.09
C GLU A 148 9.57 0.31 -16.28
N ARG A 149 10.72 0.28 -15.60
CA ARG A 149 11.62 -0.88 -15.63
C ARG A 149 10.92 -2.15 -15.11
N MET A 150 10.28 -2.04 -13.96
CA MET A 150 9.58 -3.16 -13.33
C MET A 150 8.40 -3.65 -14.18
N LYS A 151 7.69 -2.73 -14.82
CA LYS A 151 6.61 -3.05 -15.77
C LYS A 151 7.12 -3.88 -16.94
N VAL A 152 8.21 -3.44 -17.59
CA VAL A 152 8.83 -4.19 -18.70
C VAL A 152 9.30 -5.57 -18.26
N GLU A 153 9.87 -5.70 -17.06
CA GLU A 153 10.28 -7.00 -16.51
C GLU A 153 9.07 -7.91 -16.25
N ALA A 154 7.97 -7.36 -15.71
CA ALA A 154 6.73 -8.12 -15.50
C ALA A 154 6.12 -8.63 -16.82
N GLU A 155 6.09 -7.80 -17.86
CA GLU A 155 5.63 -8.19 -19.20
C GLU A 155 6.48 -9.30 -19.80
N LYS A 156 7.81 -9.25 -19.64
CA LYS A 156 8.73 -10.32 -20.08
C LYS A 156 8.46 -11.64 -19.34
N CYS A 157 8.29 -11.58 -18.02
CA CYS A 157 7.96 -12.76 -17.21
C CYS A 157 6.62 -13.38 -17.62
N LEU A 158 5.61 -12.55 -17.90
CA LEU A 158 4.31 -13.01 -18.37
C LEU A 158 4.43 -13.73 -19.72
N ALA A 159 5.07 -13.09 -20.71
CA ALA A 159 5.26 -13.70 -22.02
C ALA A 159 6.05 -15.02 -21.96
N GLN A 160 7.06 -15.08 -21.10
CA GLN A 160 7.82 -16.31 -20.86
C GLN A 160 6.96 -17.40 -20.22
N SER A 161 6.11 -17.06 -19.26
CA SER A 161 5.21 -17.99 -18.59
C SER A 161 4.16 -18.57 -19.56
N GLU A 162 3.57 -17.73 -20.41
CA GLU A 162 2.62 -18.16 -21.44
C GLU A 162 3.27 -19.15 -22.41
N ARG A 163 4.49 -18.85 -22.88
CA ARG A 163 5.25 -19.75 -23.73
C ARG A 163 5.54 -21.09 -23.05
N PHE A 164 5.99 -21.08 -21.78
CA PHE A 164 6.23 -22.31 -21.04
C PHE A 164 4.96 -23.14 -20.82
N ASN A 165 3.80 -22.50 -20.71
CA ASN A 165 2.54 -23.22 -20.60
C ASN A 165 2.21 -23.98 -21.89
N ILE A 166 2.41 -23.34 -23.05
CA ILE A 166 2.24 -23.98 -24.36
C ILE A 166 3.22 -25.14 -24.52
N ASP A 167 4.52 -24.87 -24.30
CA ASP A 167 5.58 -25.90 -24.44
C ASP A 167 5.31 -27.10 -23.51
N LYS A 168 4.80 -26.86 -22.30
CA LYS A 168 4.39 -27.90 -21.35
C LYS A 168 3.21 -28.72 -21.90
N ALA A 169 2.17 -28.08 -22.39
CA ALA A 169 0.99 -28.76 -22.93
C ALA A 169 1.34 -29.64 -24.14
N GLU A 170 2.20 -29.15 -25.03
CA GLU A 170 2.73 -29.91 -26.17
C GLU A 170 3.55 -31.12 -25.71
N PHE A 171 4.46 -30.91 -24.75
CA PHE A 171 5.26 -31.98 -24.17
C PHE A 171 4.40 -33.06 -23.51
N GLU A 172 3.42 -32.67 -22.69
CA GLU A 172 2.48 -33.59 -22.04
C GLU A 172 1.72 -34.41 -23.07
N SER A 173 1.15 -33.77 -24.09
CA SER A 173 0.44 -34.45 -25.18
C SER A 173 1.33 -35.49 -25.89
N ALA A 174 2.56 -35.11 -26.25
CA ALA A 174 3.51 -36.01 -26.89
C ALA A 174 3.94 -37.17 -25.98
N ALA A 175 4.10 -36.92 -24.68
CA ALA A 175 4.43 -37.95 -23.70
C ALA A 175 3.28 -38.95 -23.54
N TYR A 176 2.05 -38.46 -23.34
CA TYR A 176 0.85 -39.31 -23.23
C TYR A 176 0.64 -40.17 -24.48
N ALA A 177 0.82 -39.61 -25.68
CA ALA A 177 0.72 -40.36 -26.92
C ALA A 177 1.71 -41.54 -26.97
N LYS A 178 2.97 -41.32 -26.56
CA LYS A 178 3.98 -42.39 -26.47
C LYS A 178 3.58 -43.45 -25.43
N PHE A 179 3.09 -43.05 -24.27
CA PHE A 179 2.62 -44.00 -23.26
C PHE A 179 1.46 -44.86 -23.76
N VAL A 180 0.48 -44.27 -24.45
CA VAL A 180 -0.64 -45.00 -25.06
C VAL A 180 -0.14 -45.97 -26.12
N ALA A 181 0.82 -45.58 -26.96
CA ALA A 181 1.41 -46.47 -27.97
C ALA A 181 2.09 -47.69 -27.32
N VAL A 182 2.86 -47.49 -26.24
CA VAL A 182 3.49 -48.58 -25.48
C VAL A 182 2.43 -49.49 -24.82
N LEU A 183 1.41 -48.92 -24.20
CA LEU A 183 0.31 -49.68 -23.59
C LEU A 183 -0.44 -50.52 -24.62
N ASN A 184 -0.74 -49.96 -25.79
CA ASN A 184 -1.42 -50.67 -26.88
C ASN A 184 -0.55 -51.81 -27.44
N SER A 185 0.75 -51.59 -27.61
CA SER A 185 1.71 -52.63 -28.00
C SER A 185 1.75 -53.76 -26.97
N LYS A 186 1.81 -53.44 -25.67
CA LYS A 186 1.75 -54.44 -24.59
C LYS A 186 0.41 -55.21 -24.58
N LYS A 187 -0.73 -54.52 -24.72
CA LYS A 187 -2.07 -55.15 -24.82
C LYS A 187 -2.17 -56.08 -26.02
N MET A 188 -1.62 -55.69 -27.17
CA MET A 188 -1.58 -56.53 -28.37
C MET A 188 -0.75 -57.80 -28.12
N LYS A 189 0.43 -57.66 -27.52
CA LYS A 189 1.30 -58.79 -27.20
C LYS A 189 0.64 -59.75 -26.20
N LEU A 190 -0.04 -59.24 -25.18
CA LEU A 190 -0.81 -60.07 -24.24
C LEU A 190 -1.95 -60.82 -24.93
N ARG A 191 -2.67 -60.19 -25.87
CA ARG A 191 -3.70 -60.86 -26.67
C ARG A 191 -3.12 -61.97 -27.54
N ASP A 192 -2.03 -61.70 -28.27
CA ASP A 192 -1.36 -62.73 -29.09
C ASP A 192 -0.88 -63.92 -28.26
N LEU A 193 -0.28 -63.67 -27.08
CA LEU A 193 0.13 -64.74 -26.17
C LEU A 193 -1.06 -65.56 -25.65
N ARG A 194 -2.18 -64.92 -25.30
CA ARG A 194 -3.40 -65.59 -24.88
C ARG A 194 -4.01 -66.43 -26.01
N ASP A 195 -4.04 -65.91 -27.22
CA ASP A 195 -4.55 -66.62 -28.40
C ASP A 195 -3.69 -67.85 -28.73
N ARG A 196 -2.37 -67.73 -28.64
CA ARG A 196 -1.44 -68.87 -28.83
C ARG A 196 -1.66 -69.97 -27.78
N LEU A 197 -1.85 -69.60 -26.52
CA LEU A 197 -2.17 -70.56 -25.45
C LEU A 197 -3.48 -71.28 -25.73
N SER A 198 -4.55 -70.54 -26.08
CA SER A 198 -5.85 -71.14 -26.40
C SER A 198 -5.82 -72.09 -27.60
N LYS A 199 -4.97 -71.82 -28.61
CA LYS A 199 -4.77 -72.71 -29.77
C LYS A 199 -3.95 -73.95 -29.44
N THR A 200 -3.08 -73.87 -28.43
CA THR A 200 -2.27 -75.00 -27.95
C THR A 200 -3.10 -75.91 -27.02
N GLU A 201 -4.12 -75.35 -26.35
CA GLU A 201 -5.06 -76.07 -25.48
C GLU A 201 -6.20 -76.80 -26.22
N HIS A 202 -6.28 -76.74 -27.56
CA HIS A 202 -7.23 -77.52 -28.35
C HIS A 202 -6.56 -78.45 -29.36
N PRO A 203 -6.33 -79.71 -28.93
CA PRO A 203 -7.03 -80.84 -29.55
C PRO A 203 -7.68 -81.77 -28.50
N HIS A 204 -8.98 -81.60 -28.23
CA HIS A 204 -9.98 -82.68 -28.09
C HIS A 204 -11.38 -82.12 -27.72
N PRO A 205 -12.49 -82.68 -28.26
CA PRO A 205 -13.84 -82.27 -27.88
C PRO A 205 -14.32 -83.05 -26.65
N GLY A 206 -15.00 -82.38 -25.71
CA GLY A 206 -15.66 -83.05 -24.58
C GLY A 206 -16.26 -82.11 -23.52
N LYS A 207 -17.52 -81.69 -23.74
CA LYS A 207 -18.62 -81.38 -22.78
C LYS A 207 -18.34 -81.63 -21.27
N LEU A 208 -18.77 -80.82 -20.29
CA LEU A 208 -20.12 -80.28 -20.02
C LEU A 208 -20.13 -79.33 -18.78
N ALA A 209 -21.13 -78.42 -18.76
CA ALA A 209 -21.85 -77.78 -17.63
C ALA A 209 -21.04 -76.99 -16.57
N GLN A 210 -21.12 -75.64 -16.54
CA GLN A 210 -22.20 -74.79 -15.97
C GLN A 210 -22.15 -74.77 -14.43
N ASP A 211 -21.81 -73.61 -13.88
CA ASP A 211 -22.52 -73.02 -12.74
C ASP A 211 -22.34 -71.49 -12.78
N GLU A 212 -23.48 -70.82 -12.72
CA GLU A 212 -23.65 -69.39 -12.48
C GLU A 212 -23.34 -69.12 -10.99
N ASP A 213 -22.67 -68.01 -10.66
CA ASP A 213 -23.29 -67.06 -9.73
C ASP A 213 -22.58 -65.69 -9.69
N ASP A 214 -23.44 -64.70 -9.81
CA ASP A 214 -23.43 -63.32 -9.33
C ASP A 214 -22.23 -62.78 -8.52
N SER A 215 -21.70 -61.62 -8.93
CA SER A 215 -21.36 -60.58 -7.95
C SER A 215 -21.26 -59.20 -8.59
N SER A 216 -22.35 -58.46 -8.42
CA SER A 216 -22.47 -57.00 -8.50
C SER A 216 -21.47 -56.27 -7.57
N GLU A 217 -21.35 -54.95 -7.75
CA GLU A 217 -20.54 -53.97 -6.97
C GLU A 217 -19.01 -54.00 -7.24
N LYS A 218 -18.29 -52.90 -7.49
CA LYS A 218 -18.54 -51.47 -7.28
C LYS A 218 -17.52 -50.69 -8.11
N THR A 219 -17.97 -49.73 -8.91
CA THR A 219 -17.11 -48.66 -9.42
C THR A 219 -16.74 -47.78 -8.23
N GLN A 220 -15.53 -47.95 -7.66
CA GLN A 220 -14.99 -46.93 -6.78
C GLN A 220 -14.52 -45.75 -7.66
N ALA A 221 -15.40 -44.77 -7.78
CA ALA A 221 -15.02 -43.41 -8.09
C ALA A 221 -14.05 -42.95 -7.00
N PHE A 222 -12.76 -42.89 -7.32
CA PHE A 222 -11.81 -42.17 -6.47
C PHE A 222 -12.03 -40.68 -6.72
N ASN A 223 -12.75 -40.07 -5.78
CA ASN A 223 -12.86 -38.63 -5.63
C ASN A 223 -11.57 -38.13 -4.97
N GLY A 224 -10.62 -37.69 -5.79
CA GLY A 224 -9.39 -37.04 -5.37
C GLY A 224 -9.48 -35.53 -5.59
N GLU A 225 -10.29 -34.91 -4.74
CA GLU A 225 -10.18 -33.54 -4.21
C GLU A 225 -9.56 -32.47 -5.12
N SER A 226 -10.47 -31.67 -5.68
CA SER A 226 -10.22 -30.36 -6.22
C SER A 226 -9.89 -29.38 -5.09
N ASP A 227 -8.61 -29.14 -4.82
CA ASP A 227 -8.19 -27.94 -4.09
C ASP A 227 -8.06 -26.75 -5.06
N LYS A 228 -9.21 -26.10 -5.28
CA LYS A 228 -9.28 -24.68 -5.57
C LYS A 228 -10.07 -24.00 -4.45
N SER A 229 -9.35 -23.22 -3.64
CA SER A 229 -9.87 -22.01 -3.00
C SER A 229 -8.76 -20.98 -3.11
N GLU A 230 -8.77 -20.11 -4.12
CA GLU A 230 -9.44 -18.80 -4.09
C GLU A 230 -9.16 -18.00 -2.81
N ASN A 231 -8.18 -17.11 -2.93
CA ASN A 231 -8.30 -15.68 -2.68
C ASN A 231 -9.44 -15.23 -1.75
N SER A 232 -9.10 -14.77 -0.55
CA SER A 232 -9.91 -13.82 0.20
C SER A 232 -9.12 -12.57 0.54
N LYS A 233 -9.60 -11.49 -0.07
CA LYS A 233 -9.33 -10.08 0.17
C LYS A 233 -9.63 -9.70 1.63
N ALA A 234 -8.95 -8.66 2.10
CA ALA A 234 -9.15 -7.96 3.37
C ALA A 234 -10.60 -7.45 3.58
N PRO A 235 -10.94 -7.10 4.83
CA PRO A 235 -11.02 -5.67 5.18
C PRO A 235 -9.84 -5.19 6.02
#